data_AF-A0A327SVU7-F1
#
_entry.id   AF-A0A327SVU7-F1
#
_cell.length_a   1.000
_cell.length_b   1.000
_cell.length_c   1.000
_cell.angle_alpha   90.00
_cell.angle_beta   90.00
_cell.angle_gamma   90.00
#
_symmetry.space_group_name_H-M   'P 1'
#
loop_
_entity.id
_entity.type
_entity.pdbx_description
1 polymer ?
#
loop_
_entity_poly.entity_id
_entity_poly.type
_entity_poly.pdbx_seq_one_letter_code
_entity_poly.pdbx_strand_id
1 'polypeptide(L)'
;MKKIVLFSLFICFSAVAFGQILPSFQFGVKGGANLSKLSSQNTFSSDNSAGYYAGVWARIGAAGIHFQPELYLSGKNTTMTSSKPEFAGQESKVKFTSLDVPLLIGTKIGAAGIGVRLNTGPVVSFILDDKQSFGDATKDIFRGDFKKQAVAWQFGAGLDIGKIGVDLRYEAGISKLGKQDYEGQRLNLFTLGLALKLF
;
A
#
# COMPACT_ATOMS: atom_id res chain seq x y z
N MET A 1 36.99 -32.44 17.62
CA MET A 1 37.07 -31.35 16.62
C MET A 1 35.70 -30.74 16.27
N LYS A 2 34.66 -31.52 15.95
CA LYS A 2 33.30 -30.98 15.62
C LYS A 2 32.67 -30.08 16.69
N LYS A 3 32.91 -30.36 17.98
CA LYS A 3 32.36 -29.59 19.11
C LYS A 3 33.00 -28.21 19.30
N ILE A 4 34.26 -28.05 18.88
CA ILE A 4 35.00 -26.78 19.00
C ILE A 4 34.59 -25.82 17.87
N VAL A 5 34.33 -26.34 16.67
CA VAL A 5 33.78 -25.56 15.55
C VAL A 5 32.39 -25.03 15.89
N LEU A 6 31.55 -25.83 16.53
CA LEU A 6 30.20 -25.41 16.93
C LEU A 6 30.21 -24.35 18.03
N PHE A 7 31.16 -24.42 18.96
CA PHE A 7 31.33 -23.43 20.02
C PHE A 7 31.91 -22.11 19.49
N SER A 8 32.85 -22.18 18.54
CA SER A 8 33.37 -21.01 17.82
C SER A 8 32.30 -20.31 16.99
N LEU A 9 31.37 -21.05 16.38
CA LEU A 9 30.26 -20.49 15.62
C LEU A 9 29.25 -19.76 16.53
N PHE A 10 29.04 -20.28 17.75
CA PHE A 10 28.15 -19.67 18.75
C PHE A 10 28.74 -18.36 19.34
N ILE A 11 30.06 -18.32 19.54
CA ILE A 11 30.76 -17.12 20.00
C ILE A 11 30.77 -16.03 18.91
N CYS A 12 30.95 -16.39 17.63
CA CYS A 12 30.80 -15.43 16.52
C CYS A 12 29.37 -14.88 16.40
N PHE A 13 28.35 -15.64 16.80
CA PHE A 13 26.95 -15.17 16.84
C PHE A 13 26.65 -14.23 18.02
N SER A 14 27.47 -14.27 19.09
CA SER A 14 27.40 -13.30 20.18
C SER A 14 28.16 -11.99 19.91
N ALA A 15 29.04 -12.01 18.90
CA ALA A 15 29.84 -10.86 18.48
C ALA A 15 29.13 -9.95 17.45
N VAL A 16 27.89 -10.28 17.01
CA VAL A 16 26.97 -9.27 16.47
C VAL A 16 26.50 -8.43 17.65
N ALA A 17 27.42 -7.59 18.11
CA ALA A 17 27.23 -6.62 19.14
C ALA A 17 25.92 -5.87 18.88
N PHE A 18 25.04 -5.88 19.87
CA PHE A 18 23.90 -4.98 19.99
C PHE A 18 24.43 -3.55 20.10
N GLY A 19 24.88 -2.98 18.99
CA GLY A 19 25.16 -1.56 18.86
C GLY A 19 23.83 -0.83 18.99
N GLN A 20 23.59 -0.26 20.18
CA GLN A 20 22.58 0.75 20.51
C GLN A 20 21.42 0.80 19.50
N ILE A 21 20.51 -0.19 19.58
CA ILE A 21 19.33 -0.27 18.72
C ILE A 21 18.35 0.81 19.17
N LEU A 22 18.62 2.05 18.81
CA LEU A 22 17.71 3.14 19.06
C LEU A 22 16.47 2.94 18.17
N PRO A 23 15.25 2.92 18.74
CA PRO A 23 14.05 2.91 17.94
C PRO A 23 14.05 4.16 17.06
N SER A 24 14.04 3.95 15.75
CA SER A 24 13.90 5.04 14.79
C SER A 24 12.42 5.32 14.59
N PHE A 25 12.00 6.55 14.89
CA PHE A 25 10.68 7.06 14.52
C PHE A 25 10.86 8.05 13.37
N GLN A 26 10.06 7.88 12.32
CA GLN A 26 10.00 8.81 11.18
C GLN A 26 8.55 9.11 10.87
N PHE A 27 8.27 10.33 10.47
CA PHE A 27 6.94 10.77 10.04
C PHE A 27 7.04 11.65 8.81
N GLY A 28 6.07 11.52 7.90
CA GLY A 28 6.08 12.28 6.68
C GLY A 28 4.75 12.30 5.95
N VAL A 29 4.77 13.08 4.87
CA VAL A 29 3.68 13.14 3.89
C VAL A 29 4.06 12.35 2.64
N LYS A 30 3.07 11.91 1.90
CA LYS A 30 3.25 11.15 0.66
C LYS A 30 2.10 11.41 -0.29
N GLY A 31 2.38 11.42 -1.57
CA GLY A 31 1.36 11.48 -2.61
C GLY A 31 1.87 10.95 -3.93
N GLY A 32 0.95 10.64 -4.84
CA GLY A 32 1.30 10.03 -6.12
C GLY A 32 0.10 9.66 -6.97
N ALA A 33 0.36 8.80 -7.95
CA ALA A 33 -0.61 8.35 -8.92
C ALA A 33 -0.78 6.82 -8.87
N ASN A 34 -2.02 6.39 -9.11
CA ASN A 34 -2.47 5.02 -9.10
C ASN A 34 -2.90 4.63 -10.51
N LEU A 35 -2.38 3.52 -11.04
CA LEU A 35 -2.82 2.93 -12.30
C LEU A 35 -3.49 1.59 -12.00
N SER A 36 -4.80 1.54 -12.24
CA SER A 36 -5.57 0.30 -12.08
C SER A 36 -5.59 -0.47 -13.39
N LYS A 37 -5.17 -1.73 -13.37
CA LYS A 37 -5.34 -2.65 -14.49
C LYS A 37 -6.42 -3.67 -14.14
N LEU A 38 -7.55 -3.62 -14.85
CA LEU A 38 -8.56 -4.66 -14.76
C LEU A 38 -8.12 -5.79 -15.68
N SER A 39 -7.58 -6.87 -15.11
CA SER A 39 -7.09 -8.00 -15.90
C SER A 39 -8.28 -8.82 -16.41
N SER A 40 -8.73 -8.54 -17.63
CA SER A 40 -9.55 -9.48 -18.42
C SER A 40 -8.62 -10.25 -19.37
N GLN A 41 -8.71 -11.58 -19.37
CA GLN A 41 -7.92 -12.42 -20.28
C GLN A 41 -8.38 -12.16 -21.72
N ASN A 42 -7.40 -12.00 -22.61
CA ASN A 42 -7.51 -11.73 -24.04
C ASN A 42 -7.72 -10.27 -24.43
N THR A 43 -6.76 -9.82 -25.26
CA THR A 43 -6.85 -8.63 -26.11
C THR A 43 -6.64 -7.31 -25.37
N PHE A 44 -5.64 -6.56 -25.83
CA PHE A 44 -5.37 -5.19 -25.42
C PHE A 44 -6.63 -4.33 -25.53
N SER A 45 -7.34 -4.13 -24.42
CA SER A 45 -8.37 -3.10 -24.22
C SER A 45 -8.75 -3.11 -22.73
N SER A 46 -7.91 -2.52 -21.87
CA SER A 46 -8.34 -2.17 -20.51
C SER A 46 -8.28 -0.66 -20.43
N ASP A 47 -9.42 -0.03 -20.20
CA ASP A 47 -9.53 1.39 -19.85
C ASP A 47 -8.72 1.62 -18.56
N ASN A 48 -7.43 1.93 -18.72
CA ASN A 48 -6.52 2.19 -17.62
C ASN A 48 -7.09 3.35 -16.81
N SER A 49 -7.65 3.04 -15.65
CA SER A 49 -8.24 4.03 -14.77
C SER A 49 -7.11 4.62 -13.93
N ALA A 50 -6.72 5.85 -14.28
CA ALA A 50 -5.73 6.62 -13.56
C ALA A 50 -6.38 7.32 -12.35
N GLY A 51 -5.75 7.20 -11.20
CA GLY A 51 -6.13 7.84 -9.95
C GLY A 51 -4.96 8.58 -9.32
N TYR A 52 -5.24 9.28 -8.23
CA TYR A 52 -4.26 9.97 -7.41
C TYR A 52 -4.47 9.61 -5.94
N TYR A 53 -3.44 9.79 -5.13
CA TYR A 53 -3.55 9.67 -3.68
C TYR A 53 -2.66 10.68 -2.98
N ALA A 54 -3.05 11.06 -1.78
CA ALA A 54 -2.25 11.88 -0.89
C ALA A 54 -2.55 11.52 0.57
N GLY A 55 -1.54 11.64 1.43
CA GLY A 55 -1.73 11.45 2.86
C GLY A 55 -0.43 11.37 3.64
N VAL A 56 -0.44 10.61 4.72
CA VAL A 56 0.64 10.58 5.72
C VAL A 56 1.14 9.18 5.95
N TRP A 57 2.37 9.08 6.43
CA TRP A 57 3.00 7.83 6.81
C TRP A 57 3.84 8.04 8.06
N ALA A 58 3.90 7.01 8.91
CA ALA A 58 4.86 6.91 10.00
C ALA A 58 5.69 5.65 9.81
N ARG A 59 6.92 5.63 10.34
CA ARG A 59 7.79 4.46 10.34
C ARG A 59 8.42 4.33 11.71
N ILE A 60 8.21 3.18 12.34
CA ILE A 60 8.76 2.82 13.63
C ILE A 60 9.58 1.55 13.41
N GLY A 61 10.87 1.59 13.71
CA GLY A 61 11.74 0.47 13.39
C GLY A 61 12.97 0.36 14.26
N ALA A 62 13.56 -0.83 14.23
CA ALA A 62 14.74 -1.21 14.98
C ALA A 62 15.49 -2.30 14.17
N ALA A 63 16.83 -2.28 14.23
CA ALA A 63 17.67 -3.32 13.63
C ALA A 63 17.38 -3.62 12.14
N GLY A 64 17.08 -2.59 11.35
CA GLY A 64 16.85 -2.72 9.90
C GLY A 64 15.43 -3.14 9.50
N ILE A 65 14.58 -3.54 10.46
CA ILE A 65 13.16 -3.83 10.24
C ILE A 65 12.33 -2.64 10.72
N HIS A 66 11.23 -2.35 10.02
CA HIS A 66 10.32 -1.30 10.41
C HIS A 66 8.86 -1.68 10.17
N PHE A 67 8.00 -1.20 11.06
CA PHE A 67 6.57 -1.10 10.84
C PHE A 67 6.23 0.30 10.31
N GLN A 68 5.39 0.37 9.30
CA GLN A 68 5.05 1.60 8.58
C GLN A 68 3.53 1.67 8.36
N PRO A 69 2.78 2.22 9.33
CA PRO A 69 1.36 2.54 9.12
C PRO A 69 1.22 3.81 8.26
N GLU A 70 0.24 3.80 7.37
CA GLU A 70 -0.03 4.88 6.44
C GLU A 70 -1.54 5.18 6.39
N LEU A 71 -1.89 6.39 5.98
CA LEU A 71 -3.28 6.82 5.79
C LEU A 71 -3.37 7.70 4.56
N TYR A 72 -4.19 7.31 3.58
CA TYR A 72 -4.33 8.01 2.30
C TYR A 72 -5.77 8.35 1.99
N LEU A 73 -5.95 9.52 1.39
CA LEU A 73 -7.12 9.84 0.61
C LEU A 73 -6.79 9.57 -0.87
N SER A 74 -7.53 8.65 -1.47
CA SER A 74 -7.33 8.22 -2.85
C SER A 74 -8.54 8.59 -3.71
N GLY A 75 -8.31 9.24 -4.85
CA GLY A 75 -9.31 9.49 -5.87
C GLY A 75 -9.07 8.61 -7.09
N LYS A 76 -10.03 7.75 -7.45
CA LYS A 76 -9.97 6.89 -8.63
C LYS A 76 -10.97 7.40 -9.67
N ASN A 77 -10.49 7.81 -10.85
CA ASN A 77 -11.36 8.11 -11.98
C ASN A 77 -11.56 6.82 -12.76
N THR A 78 -12.78 6.28 -12.76
CA THR A 78 -13.13 5.11 -13.59
C THR A 78 -14.12 5.55 -14.65
N THR A 79 -13.76 5.37 -15.92
CA THR A 79 -14.72 5.51 -17.02
C THR A 79 -15.41 4.15 -17.18
N MET A 80 -16.69 4.08 -16.87
CA MET A 80 -17.48 2.87 -17.08
C MET A 80 -18.24 3.01 -18.39
N THR A 81 -17.82 2.30 -19.43
CA THR A 81 -18.55 2.23 -20.70
C THR A 81 -19.67 1.21 -20.55
N SER A 82 -20.93 1.66 -20.59
CA SER A 82 -22.09 0.77 -20.49
C SER A 82 -22.24 -0.05 -21.77
N SER A 83 -22.15 -1.38 -21.67
CA SER A 83 -22.38 -2.34 -22.76
C SER A 83 -23.84 -2.79 -22.87
N LYS A 84 -24.80 -1.95 -22.44
CA LYS A 84 -26.23 -2.17 -22.70
C LYS A 84 -26.62 -1.53 -24.05
N PRO A 85 -27.30 -2.24 -24.95
CA PRO A 85 -27.64 -1.74 -26.29
C PRO A 85 -28.51 -0.47 -26.30
N GLU A 86 -29.24 -0.18 -25.21
CA GLU A 86 -30.03 1.06 -25.06
C GLU A 86 -29.22 2.30 -24.66
N PHE A 87 -27.96 2.16 -24.23
CA PHE A 87 -27.09 3.25 -23.74
C PHE A 87 -25.69 3.25 -24.37
N ALA A 88 -25.54 2.60 -25.52
CA ALA A 88 -24.27 2.54 -26.26
C ALA A 88 -23.79 3.97 -26.59
N GLY A 89 -22.70 4.41 -25.96
CA GLY A 89 -22.07 5.72 -26.22
C GLY A 89 -22.15 6.75 -25.09
N GLN A 90 -22.78 6.46 -23.94
CA GLN A 90 -22.68 7.35 -22.76
C GLN A 90 -21.45 7.02 -21.91
N GLU A 91 -20.42 7.86 -21.99
CA GLU A 91 -19.29 7.85 -21.05
C GLU A 91 -19.72 8.39 -19.68
N SER A 92 -20.00 7.51 -18.72
CA SER A 92 -20.20 7.93 -17.33
C SER A 92 -18.86 7.93 -16.61
N LYS A 93 -18.34 9.14 -16.33
CA LYS A 93 -17.13 9.32 -15.50
C LYS A 93 -17.52 9.18 -14.04
N VAL A 94 -17.26 8.02 -13.45
CA VAL A 94 -17.50 7.80 -12.03
C VAL A 94 -16.21 8.06 -11.27
N LYS A 95 -16.25 9.07 -10.39
CA LYS A 95 -15.15 9.39 -9.46
C LYS A 95 -15.43 8.72 -8.13
N PHE A 96 -14.58 7.78 -7.74
CA PHE A 96 -14.65 7.15 -6.42
C PHE A 96 -13.57 7.74 -5.53
N THR A 97 -13.93 8.09 -4.31
CA THR A 97 -12.97 8.50 -3.27
C THR A 97 -12.91 7.39 -2.23
N SER A 98 -11.71 7.01 -1.80
CA SER A 98 -11.51 6.07 -0.71
C SER A 98 -10.54 6.61 0.33
N LEU A 99 -10.73 6.17 1.57
CA LEU A 99 -9.76 6.31 2.63
C LEU A 99 -9.04 4.96 2.77
N ASP A 100 -7.75 4.94 2.47
CA ASP A 100 -6.95 3.72 2.47
C ASP A 100 -6.00 3.71 3.67
N VAL A 101 -5.94 2.57 4.36
CA VAL A 101 -5.11 2.35 5.55
C VAL A 101 -4.15 1.18 5.31
N PRO A 102 -2.96 1.42 4.72
CA PRO A 102 -1.89 0.43 4.64
C PRO A 102 -1.21 0.21 5.98
N LEU A 103 -0.99 -1.06 6.34
CA LEU A 103 -0.21 -1.46 7.51
C LEU A 103 0.97 -2.30 7.03
N LEU A 104 2.15 -1.68 6.89
CA LEU A 104 3.28 -2.30 6.20
C LEU A 104 4.37 -2.71 7.17
N ILE A 105 4.99 -3.85 6.92
CA ILE A 105 6.27 -4.24 7.52
C ILE A 105 7.32 -4.23 6.41
N GLY A 106 8.52 -3.75 6.71
CA GLY A 106 9.56 -3.65 5.71
C GLY A 106 10.96 -3.62 6.28
N THR A 107 11.92 -3.64 5.37
CA THR A 107 13.34 -3.47 5.66
C THR A 107 13.89 -2.28 4.88
N LYS A 108 14.86 -1.60 5.47
CA LYS A 108 15.61 -0.54 4.81
C LYS A 108 17.10 -0.87 4.88
N ILE A 109 17.72 -0.94 3.71
CA ILE A 109 19.15 -1.20 3.55
C ILE A 109 19.76 -0.02 2.81
N GLY A 110 20.76 0.61 3.40
CA GLY A 110 21.43 1.76 2.79
C GLY A 110 22.42 2.45 3.73
N ALA A 111 23.28 3.25 3.14
CA ALA A 111 24.32 4.02 3.83
C ALA A 111 24.39 5.44 3.26
N ALA A 112 24.98 6.36 4.03
CA ALA A 112 25.33 7.71 3.58
C ALA A 112 24.16 8.51 2.93
N GLY A 113 22.95 8.39 3.48
CA GLY A 113 21.79 9.17 3.04
C GLY A 113 21.00 8.59 1.86
N ILE A 114 21.45 7.47 1.28
CA ILE A 114 20.71 6.71 0.26
C ILE A 114 20.27 5.38 0.87
N GLY A 115 19.01 4.99 0.68
CA GLY A 115 18.55 3.68 1.16
C GLY A 115 17.41 3.07 0.35
N VAL A 116 17.59 1.81 -0.02
CA VAL A 116 16.58 0.99 -0.66
C VAL A 116 15.67 0.41 0.41
N ARG A 117 14.37 0.41 0.14
CA ARG A 117 13.33 -0.12 1.01
C ARG A 117 12.54 -1.18 0.30
N LEU A 118 12.15 -2.20 1.04
CA LEU A 118 11.16 -3.18 0.64
C LEU A 118 10.11 -3.24 1.74
N ASN A 119 8.83 -3.25 1.37
CA ASN A 119 7.73 -3.32 2.30
C ASN A 119 6.61 -4.19 1.76
N THR A 120 5.83 -4.75 2.67
CA THR A 120 4.64 -5.53 2.34
C THR A 120 3.66 -5.52 3.50
N GLY A 121 2.38 -5.69 3.21
CA GLY A 121 1.37 -5.79 4.25
C GLY A 121 -0.06 -5.59 3.73
N PRO A 122 -1.05 -5.75 4.61
CA PRO A 122 -2.45 -5.52 4.25
C PRO A 122 -2.75 -4.04 4.02
N VAL A 123 -3.70 -3.80 3.13
CA VAL A 123 -4.33 -2.50 2.89
C VAL A 123 -5.82 -2.66 3.09
N VAL A 124 -6.38 -1.81 3.94
CA VAL A 124 -7.82 -1.73 4.17
C VAL A 124 -8.34 -0.45 3.52
N SER A 125 -9.25 -0.60 2.58
CA SER A 125 -9.82 0.52 1.83
C SER A 125 -11.30 0.73 2.19
N PHE A 126 -11.61 1.95 2.60
CA PHE A 126 -12.95 2.41 2.94
C PHE A 126 -13.45 3.29 1.80
N ILE A 127 -14.35 2.76 0.97
CA ILE A 127 -14.95 3.52 -0.14
C ILE A 127 -15.95 4.53 0.45
N LEU A 128 -15.79 5.80 0.10
CA LEU A 128 -16.72 6.87 0.48
C LEU A 128 -17.86 6.93 -0.54
N ASP A 129 -19.09 6.84 -0.06
CA ASP A 129 -20.37 6.74 -0.79
C ASP A 129 -21.41 7.55 0.02
N ASP A 130 -22.52 7.98 -0.58
CA ASP A 130 -23.67 8.62 0.11
C ASP A 130 -24.13 7.90 1.40
N LYS A 131 -23.87 6.59 1.53
CA LYS A 131 -24.17 5.74 2.69
C LYS A 131 -23.02 5.61 3.70
N GLN A 132 -21.81 6.02 3.34
CA GLN A 132 -20.61 5.91 4.18
C GLN A 132 -19.85 7.24 4.15
N SER A 133 -20.14 8.10 5.12
CA SER A 133 -19.48 9.39 5.27
C SER A 133 -18.03 9.24 5.76
N PHE A 134 -17.20 10.27 5.56
CA PHE A 134 -15.82 10.31 6.09
C PHE A 134 -15.76 10.08 7.61
N GLY A 135 -16.75 10.60 8.35
CA GLY A 135 -16.87 10.42 9.79
C GLY A 135 -17.17 8.98 10.20
N ASP A 136 -17.96 8.27 9.40
CA ASP A 136 -18.30 6.86 9.65
C ASP A 136 -17.12 5.95 9.31
N ALA A 137 -16.46 6.18 8.17
CA ALA A 137 -15.24 5.45 7.80
C ALA A 137 -14.14 5.61 8.86
N THR A 138 -13.96 6.83 9.39
CA THR A 138 -13.01 7.08 10.48
C THR A 138 -13.38 6.32 11.75
N LYS A 139 -14.66 6.31 12.14
CA LYS A 139 -15.15 5.57 13.31
C LYS A 139 -14.96 4.05 13.15
N ASP A 140 -15.19 3.51 11.96
CA ASP A 140 -15.05 2.08 11.69
C ASP A 140 -13.58 1.65 11.75
N ILE A 141 -12.65 2.49 11.29
CA ILE A 141 -11.19 2.28 11.48
C ILE A 141 -10.87 2.15 12.97
N PHE A 142 -11.37 3.08 13.80
CA PHE A 142 -11.09 3.07 15.24
C PHE A 142 -11.83 1.97 16.00
N ARG A 143 -12.94 1.45 15.48
CA ARG A 143 -13.75 0.38 16.09
C ARG A 143 -13.39 -1.03 15.61
N GLY A 144 -12.65 -1.15 14.51
CA GLY A 144 -12.23 -2.44 13.96
C GLY A 144 -13.38 -3.27 13.35
N ASP A 145 -14.43 -2.64 12.82
CA ASP A 145 -15.50 -3.34 12.09
C ASP A 145 -15.16 -3.37 10.59
N PHE A 146 -14.68 -4.51 10.09
CA PHE A 146 -14.16 -4.67 8.72
C PHE A 146 -15.17 -5.29 7.73
N LYS A 147 -16.45 -5.45 8.10
CA LYS A 147 -17.42 -6.32 7.39
C LYS A 147 -17.78 -5.90 5.95
N LYS A 148 -17.44 -4.69 5.51
CA LYS A 148 -17.72 -4.18 4.15
C LYS A 148 -16.52 -3.57 3.43
N GLN A 149 -15.31 -3.78 3.93
CA GLN A 149 -14.12 -3.11 3.39
C GLN A 149 -13.43 -3.93 2.31
N ALA A 150 -12.86 -3.22 1.34
CA ALA A 150 -11.98 -3.85 0.37
C ALA A 150 -10.63 -4.09 1.05
N VAL A 151 -10.15 -5.33 0.95
CA VAL A 151 -8.85 -5.74 1.51
C VAL A 151 -7.96 -6.15 0.36
N ALA A 152 -6.77 -5.57 0.34
CA ALA A 152 -5.70 -5.91 -0.59
C ALA A 152 -4.41 -6.24 0.17
N TRP A 153 -3.48 -6.88 -0.53
CA TRP A 153 -2.13 -7.06 -0.05
C TRP A 153 -1.17 -6.25 -0.90
N GLN A 154 -0.37 -5.41 -0.27
CA GLN A 154 0.59 -4.54 -0.95
C GLN A 154 1.99 -5.15 -0.91
N PHE A 155 2.71 -5.01 -2.01
CA PHE A 155 4.15 -5.20 -2.12
C PHE A 155 4.74 -3.89 -2.64
N GLY A 156 5.76 -3.35 -1.97
CA GLY A 156 6.36 -2.08 -2.33
C GLY A 156 7.88 -2.13 -2.28
N ALA A 157 8.49 -1.42 -3.22
CA ALA A 157 9.90 -1.08 -3.22
C ALA A 157 10.05 0.44 -3.23
N GLY A 158 11.07 0.97 -2.58
CA GLY A 158 11.31 2.41 -2.55
C GLY A 158 12.77 2.78 -2.43
N LEU A 159 13.09 4.00 -2.82
CA LEU A 159 14.41 4.60 -2.69
C LEU A 159 14.29 5.87 -1.86
N ASP A 160 15.05 5.98 -0.76
CA ASP A 160 15.16 7.19 0.06
C ASP A 160 16.47 7.89 -0.30
N ILE A 161 16.40 9.18 -0.59
CA ILE A 161 17.55 10.08 -0.76
C ILE A 161 17.35 11.25 0.20
N GLY A 162 18.02 11.19 1.34
CA GLY A 162 17.89 12.18 2.43
C GLY A 162 16.49 12.19 3.04
N LYS A 163 15.71 13.25 2.74
CA LYS A 163 14.32 13.42 3.18
C LYS A 163 13.29 13.02 2.12
N ILE A 164 13.71 12.84 0.87
CA ILE A 164 12.82 12.52 -0.24
C ILE A 164 12.83 11.01 -0.47
N GLY A 165 11.65 10.42 -0.65
CA GLY A 165 11.48 9.03 -1.02
C GLY A 165 10.73 8.90 -2.34
N VAL A 166 11.11 7.93 -3.15
CA VAL A 166 10.31 7.45 -4.29
C VAL A 166 9.83 6.05 -3.93
N ASP A 167 8.56 5.75 -4.18
CA ASP A 167 7.97 4.44 -3.92
C ASP A 167 7.28 3.91 -5.18
N LEU A 168 7.50 2.63 -5.45
CA LEU A 168 6.78 1.83 -6.43
C LEU A 168 6.06 0.71 -5.70
N ARG A 169 4.75 0.57 -5.91
CA ARG A 169 3.92 -0.40 -5.20
C ARG A 169 3.02 -1.15 -6.15
N TYR A 170 2.72 -2.37 -5.74
CA TYR A 170 1.75 -3.25 -6.36
C TYR A 170 0.80 -3.77 -5.28
N GLU A 171 -0.49 -3.52 -5.45
CA GLU A 171 -1.54 -4.04 -4.59
C GLU A 171 -2.30 -5.14 -5.32
N ALA A 172 -2.37 -6.31 -4.70
CA ALA A 172 -3.19 -7.43 -5.14
C ALA A 172 -4.49 -7.45 -4.32
N GLY A 173 -5.63 -7.20 -4.98
CA GLY A 173 -6.94 -7.27 -4.34
C GLY A 173 -7.28 -8.68 -3.87
N ILE A 174 -7.56 -8.84 -2.57
CA ILE A 174 -7.97 -10.11 -1.97
C ILE A 174 -9.51 -10.21 -1.91
N SER A 175 -10.18 -9.11 -1.60
CA SER A 175 -11.64 -9.04 -1.52
C SER A 175 -12.31 -8.95 -2.89
N LYS A 176 -13.43 -9.65 -3.09
CA LYS A 176 -14.31 -9.48 -4.25
C LYS A 176 -15.05 -8.15 -4.12
N LEU A 177 -14.86 -7.23 -5.07
CA LEU A 177 -15.70 -6.04 -5.21
C LEU A 177 -16.94 -6.44 -6.01
N GLY A 178 -18.03 -6.83 -5.33
CA GLY A 178 -19.30 -7.14 -6.01
C GLY A 178 -20.27 -7.98 -5.18
N LYS A 179 -21.57 -7.65 -5.27
CA LYS A 179 -22.66 -8.52 -4.78
C LYS A 179 -22.67 -9.82 -5.59
N GLN A 180 -23.07 -10.90 -4.92
CA GLN A 180 -23.33 -12.24 -5.48
C GLN A 180 -23.85 -12.14 -6.93
N ASP A 181 -23.07 -12.66 -7.89
CA ASP A 181 -23.44 -13.02 -9.28
C ASP A 181 -22.49 -12.52 -10.37
N TYR A 182 -21.48 -11.70 -10.07
CA TYR A 182 -20.37 -11.43 -10.99
C TYR A 182 -19.09 -12.14 -10.54
N GLU A 183 -18.58 -13.05 -11.37
CA GLU A 183 -17.32 -13.74 -11.14
C GLU A 183 -16.16 -12.74 -10.93
N GLY A 184 -15.67 -12.68 -9.69
CA GLY A 184 -14.25 -12.86 -9.40
C GLY A 184 -13.24 -11.82 -9.92
N GLN A 185 -13.63 -10.63 -10.34
CA GLN A 185 -12.65 -9.62 -10.76
C GLN A 185 -11.87 -9.07 -9.56
N ARG A 186 -10.60 -9.46 -9.47
CA ARG A 186 -9.62 -8.92 -8.52
C ARG A 186 -9.01 -7.66 -9.11
N LEU A 187 -9.12 -6.54 -8.40
CA LEU A 187 -8.49 -5.29 -8.80
C LEU A 187 -7.01 -5.33 -8.40
N ASN A 188 -6.13 -5.22 -9.38
CA ASN A 188 -4.70 -5.03 -9.14
C ASN A 188 -4.34 -3.57 -9.43
N LEU A 189 -3.56 -2.96 -8.53
CA LEU A 189 -3.19 -1.56 -8.61
C LEU A 189 -1.68 -1.41 -8.61
N PHE A 190 -1.17 -0.64 -9.57
CA PHE A 190 0.21 -0.16 -9.54
C PHE A 190 0.22 1.29 -9.08
N THR A 191 1.11 1.62 -8.16
CA THR A 191 1.20 2.96 -7.59
C THR A 191 2.62 3.47 -7.66
N LEU A 192 2.76 4.70 -8.15
CA LEU A 192 4.01 5.46 -8.12
C LEU A 192 3.81 6.66 -7.20
N GLY A 193 4.72 6.85 -6.24
CA GLY A 193 4.59 7.90 -5.24
C GLY A 193 5.88 8.58 -4.87
N LEU A 194 5.73 9.80 -4.36
CA LEU A 194 6.77 10.60 -3.75
C LEU A 194 6.45 10.80 -2.26
N ALA A 195 7.46 10.61 -1.43
CA ALA A 195 7.41 10.77 0.01
C ALA A 195 8.32 11.91 0.46
N LEU A 196 7.88 12.68 1.44
CA LEU A 196 8.71 13.67 2.12
C LEU A 196 8.73 13.37 3.61
N LYS A 197 9.91 13.08 4.15
CA LYS A 197 10.15 12.90 5.57
C LYS A 197 10.23 14.26 6.26
N LEU A 198 9.37 14.46 7.25
CA LEU A 198 9.30 15.69 8.05
C LEU A 198 10.08 15.56 9.36
N PHE A 199 9.94 14.42 10.02
CA PHE A 199 10.61 14.06 11.28
C PHE A 199 11.28 12.69 11.12
#